data_AF-A0AAN9KKT3-F1
#
_entry.id   AF-A0AAN9KKT3-F1
#
_cell.length_a   1.000
_cell.length_b   1.000
_cell.length_c   1.000
_cell.angle_alpha   90.00
_cell.angle_beta   90.00
_cell.angle_gamma   90.00
#
_symmetry.space_group_name_H-M   'P 1'
#
loop_
_entity.id
_entity.type
_entity.pdbx_description
1 polymer ?
#
loop_
_entity_poly.entity_id
_entity_poly.type
_entity_poly.pdbx_seq_one_letter_code
_entity_poly.pdbx_strand_id
1 'polypeptide(L)'
;MMEIVIVPFILCILIIKSLQTLPGSLHLPIIWLPTSLSQPDSMLQNLRAKHGPIFTLYFWSSPIIFIADSSLGPQALIQNGVVFANRPKSFSKNITGDQLNISFSPYGATWRVLRGNLTSTMLHPTRFKSFCRTRKRVLNDLLHRLKADAESNLSVIVKDHIRNAMFSLLVFMCFGEEVDNEKIKDIERVQRCLMLGLGRF
;
A
#
# COMPACT_ATOMS: atom_id res chain seq x y z
N MET A 1 22.15 -5.49 -1.26
CA MET A 1 21.40 -6.45 -2.08
C MET A 1 20.40 -7.18 -1.19
N MET A 2 19.24 -6.60 -0.98
CA MET A 2 18.00 -7.24 -0.52
C MET A 2 16.98 -6.10 -0.48
N GLU A 3 16.31 -5.91 -1.61
CA GLU A 3 15.19 -4.99 -1.71
C GLU A 3 14.07 -5.53 -0.83
N ILE A 4 13.80 -4.79 0.25
CA ILE A 4 12.59 -4.94 1.04
C ILE A 4 11.46 -4.50 0.13
N VAL A 5 10.92 -5.45 -0.61
CA VAL A 5 9.63 -5.36 -1.30
C VAL A 5 8.54 -5.40 -0.23
N ILE A 6 8.50 -4.34 0.58
CA ILE A 6 7.22 -3.77 0.97
C ILE A 6 6.77 -3.19 -0.36
N VAL A 7 6.02 -3.95 -1.18
CA VAL A 7 5.11 -3.33 -2.15
C VAL A 7 4.22 -2.51 -1.24
N PRO A 8 4.45 -1.19 -1.11
CA PRO A 8 3.44 -0.46 -0.45
C PRO A 8 2.35 -0.41 -1.52
N PHE A 9 1.14 -0.28 -1.05
CA PHE A 9 0.04 0.26 -1.80
C PHE A 9 0.31 1.75 -2.21
N ILE A 10 1.59 2.09 -2.44
CA ILE A 10 2.25 3.35 -2.75
C ILE A 10 3.16 3.07 -3.96
N LEU A 11 2.65 2.39 -4.98
CA LEU A 11 2.91 2.93 -6.31
C LEU A 11 2.11 4.23 -6.32
N CYS A 12 2.80 5.36 -6.50
CA CYS A 12 2.27 6.71 -6.54
C CYS A 12 1.09 6.84 -7.52
N ILE A 13 -0.10 6.37 -7.12
CA ILE A 13 -1.38 6.84 -7.64
C ILE A 13 -1.69 8.06 -6.78
N LEU A 14 -0.98 9.15 -7.09
CA LEU A 14 -1.44 10.46 -6.67
C LEU A 14 -2.51 10.87 -7.66
N ILE A 15 -3.67 11.08 -7.08
CA ILE A 15 -4.93 11.26 -7.78
C ILE A 15 -5.04 12.73 -8.15
N ILE A 16 -5.30 12.98 -9.42
CA ILE A 16 -5.41 14.34 -9.95
C ILE A 16 -6.85 14.78 -9.85
N LYS A 17 -7.06 15.76 -8.97
CA LYS A 17 -7.96 16.86 -9.30
C LYS A 17 -7.23 17.77 -10.29
N SER A 18 -7.86 17.94 -11.46
CA SER A 18 -7.83 19.11 -12.34
C SER A 18 -6.65 20.07 -12.12
N LEU A 19 -5.45 19.68 -12.51
CA LEU A 19 -4.47 20.66 -12.96
C LEU A 19 -4.81 20.94 -14.41
N GLN A 20 -5.16 22.19 -14.70
CA GLN A 20 -5.25 22.69 -16.08
C GLN A 20 -4.01 22.21 -16.83
N THR A 21 -4.28 21.49 -17.91
CA THR A 21 -3.35 20.83 -18.84
C THR A 21 -1.93 21.40 -18.79
N LEU A 22 -0.99 20.61 -18.26
CA LEU A 22 0.44 20.87 -18.47
C LEU A 22 0.70 20.78 -19.99
N PRO A 23 1.34 21.78 -20.62
CA PRO A 23 1.57 21.80 -22.06
C PRO A 23 2.50 20.63 -22.43
N GLY A 24 1.93 19.60 -23.06
CA GLY A 24 2.63 18.34 -23.37
C GLY A 24 1.78 17.06 -23.29
N SER A 25 0.45 17.16 -23.22
CA SER A 25 -0.44 15.99 -23.15
C SER A 25 -0.41 15.17 -24.45
N LEU A 26 0.27 14.02 -24.43
CA LEU A 26 0.17 13.03 -25.50
C LEU A 26 -0.89 11.98 -25.15
N HIS A 27 -1.89 11.84 -26.02
CA HIS A 27 -2.92 10.81 -25.95
C HIS A 27 -2.30 9.43 -26.24
N LEU A 28 -1.82 8.74 -25.21
CA LEU A 28 -1.36 7.37 -25.34
C LEU A 28 -2.58 6.42 -25.25
N PRO A 29 -2.88 5.61 -26.29
CA PRO A 29 -3.81 4.51 -26.14
C PRO A 29 -3.21 3.46 -25.19
N ILE A 30 -4.08 2.92 -24.33
CA ILE A 30 -3.82 1.92 -23.27
C ILE A 30 -3.02 0.69 -23.75
N ILE A 31 -2.93 0.49 -25.06
CA ILE A 31 -2.25 -0.61 -25.75
C ILE A 31 -0.71 -0.59 -25.56
N TRP A 32 -0.12 0.54 -25.12
CA TRP A 32 1.33 0.66 -24.96
C TRP A 32 1.87 0.41 -23.54
N LEU A 33 1.06 -0.02 -22.56
CA LEU A 33 1.62 -0.49 -21.30
C LEU A 33 2.18 -1.91 -21.55
N PRO A 34 3.50 -2.11 -21.68
CA PRO A 34 4.02 -3.45 -21.87
C PRO A 34 3.57 -4.29 -20.68
N THR A 35 3.14 -5.51 -20.98
CA THR A 35 2.65 -6.56 -20.08
C THR A 35 3.65 -7.00 -18.99
N SER A 36 4.74 -6.27 -18.81
CA SER A 36 5.75 -6.49 -17.78
C SER A 36 5.44 -5.66 -16.52
N LEU A 37 4.32 -5.98 -15.86
CA LEU A 37 4.06 -5.57 -14.47
C LEU A 37 5.06 -6.20 -13.47
N SER A 38 5.95 -7.08 -13.95
CA SER A 38 6.99 -7.74 -13.16
C SER A 38 8.18 -6.83 -12.82
N GLN A 39 8.38 -5.72 -13.53
CA GLN A 39 9.47 -4.76 -13.27
C GLN A 39 8.97 -3.30 -13.38
N PRO A 40 8.20 -2.81 -12.39
CA PRO A 40 7.64 -1.46 -12.43
C PRO A 40 8.71 -0.35 -12.44
N ASP A 41 9.86 -0.60 -11.82
CA ASP A 41 10.93 0.40 -11.69
C ASP A 41 11.59 0.71 -13.03
N SER A 42 11.89 -0.32 -13.83
CA SER A 42 12.48 -0.15 -15.16
C SER A 42 11.50 0.51 -16.13
N MET A 43 10.20 0.16 -16.03
CA MET A 43 9.15 0.81 -16.80
C MET A 43 9.05 2.31 -16.47
N LEU A 44 9.06 2.66 -15.19
CA LEU A 44 8.97 4.06 -14.76
C LEU A 44 10.18 4.88 -15.18
N GLN A 45 11.39 4.31 -15.12
CA GLN A 45 12.61 4.94 -15.60
C GLN A 45 12.56 5.22 -17.11
N ASN A 46 12.09 4.26 -17.91
CA ASN A 46 11.93 4.43 -19.35
C ASN A 46 10.90 5.52 -19.69
N LEU A 47 9.76 5.53 -18.98
CA LEU A 47 8.73 6.57 -19.16
C LEU A 47 9.26 7.95 -18.77
N ARG A 48 10.00 8.06 -17.67
CA ARG A 48 10.66 9.30 -17.25
C ARG A 48 11.68 9.77 -18.29
N ALA A 49 12.51 8.89 -18.82
CA ALA A 49 13.51 9.24 -19.82
C ALA A 49 12.86 9.78 -21.11
N LYS A 50 11.71 9.22 -21.50
CA LYS A 50 10.99 9.58 -22.72
C LYS A 50 10.11 10.83 -22.58
N HIS A 51 9.47 11.01 -21.42
CA HIS A 51 8.43 12.03 -21.22
C HIS A 51 8.79 13.11 -20.20
N GLY A 52 9.95 12.99 -19.55
CA GLY A 52 10.41 13.92 -18.53
C GLY A 52 9.93 13.58 -17.11
N PRO A 53 10.22 14.47 -16.14
CA PRO A 53 9.96 14.25 -14.72
C PRO A 53 8.47 14.25 -14.33
N ILE A 54 7.61 14.85 -15.16
CA ILE A 54 6.16 14.87 -14.96
C ILE A 54 5.51 14.47 -16.27
N PHE A 55 4.66 13.44 -16.26
CA PHE A 55 3.96 12.98 -17.45
C PHE A 55 2.56 12.48 -17.13
N THR A 56 1.66 12.49 -18.13
CA THR A 56 0.27 12.06 -17.98
C THR A 56 0.01 10.81 -18.81
N LEU A 57 -0.57 9.78 -18.19
CA LEU A 57 -1.11 8.60 -18.84
C LEU A 57 -2.63 8.62 -18.72
N TYR A 58 -3.35 8.16 -19.74
CA TYR A 58 -4.79 8.03 -19.70
C TYR A 58 -5.16 6.58 -19.45
N PHE A 59 -5.85 6.32 -18.34
CA PHE A 59 -6.46 5.01 -18.08
C PHE A 59 -7.95 5.12 -18.40
N TRP A 60 -8.37 4.46 -19.47
CA TRP A 60 -9.69 4.63 -20.09
C TRP A 60 -9.99 6.09 -20.42
N SER A 61 -10.73 6.78 -19.56
CA SER A 61 -11.12 8.19 -19.72
C SER A 61 -10.63 9.08 -18.58
N SER A 62 -9.83 8.53 -17.66
CA SER A 62 -9.31 9.25 -16.50
C SER A 62 -7.80 9.51 -16.64
N PRO A 63 -7.35 10.77 -16.57
CA PRO A 63 -5.93 11.09 -16.59
C PRO A 63 -5.26 10.73 -15.26
N ILE A 64 -4.07 10.14 -15.35
CA ILE A 64 -3.17 9.83 -14.25
C ILE A 64 -1.84 10.54 -14.55
N ILE A 65 -1.48 11.48 -13.71
CA ILE A 65 -0.26 12.28 -13.75
C ILE A 65 0.73 11.61 -12.81
N PHE A 66 1.89 11.30 -13.35
CA PHE A 66 3.02 10.74 -12.65
C PHE A 66 4.03 11.85 -12.38
N ILE A 67 4.52 11.89 -11.14
CA ILE A 67 5.63 12.74 -10.72
C ILE A 67 6.80 11.79 -10.45
N ALA A 68 7.71 11.68 -11.42
CA ALA A 68 8.85 10.78 -11.41
C ALA A 68 10.16 11.48 -11.00
N ASP A 69 10.05 12.53 -10.17
CA ASP A 69 11.17 13.31 -9.64
C ASP A 69 11.06 13.44 -8.12
N SER A 70 12.10 13.04 -7.42
CA SER A 70 12.16 13.09 -5.96
C SER A 70 12.21 14.52 -5.41
N SER A 71 12.76 15.48 -6.18
CA SER A 71 12.83 16.89 -5.78
C SER A 71 11.45 17.56 -5.68
N LEU A 72 10.47 17.05 -6.43
CA LEU A 72 9.09 17.56 -6.43
C LEU A 72 8.23 16.93 -5.32
N GLY A 73 8.71 15.84 -4.68
CA GLY A 73 8.00 15.15 -3.61
C GLY A 73 7.58 16.08 -2.46
N PRO A 74 8.50 16.87 -1.87
CA PRO A 74 8.16 17.82 -0.80
C PRO A 74 7.14 18.88 -1.24
N GLN A 75 7.24 19.38 -2.48
CA GLN A 75 6.29 20.37 -2.99
C GLN A 75 4.88 19.78 -3.16
N ALA A 76 4.77 18.56 -3.67
CA ALA A 76 3.48 17.89 -3.87
C ALA A 76 2.87 17.39 -2.55
N LEU A 77 3.65 16.69 -1.72
CA LEU A 77 3.12 15.98 -0.56
C LEU A 77 3.08 16.83 0.72
N ILE A 78 3.94 17.83 0.85
CA ILE A 78 4.04 18.67 2.05
C ILE A 78 3.42 20.04 1.77
N GLN A 79 3.97 20.81 0.84
CA GLN A 79 3.52 22.18 0.58
C GLN A 79 2.09 22.22 0.03
N ASN A 80 1.80 21.35 -0.95
CA ASN A 80 0.49 21.23 -1.58
C ASN A 80 -0.29 20.00 -1.09
N GLY A 81 0.07 19.45 0.08
CA GLY A 81 -0.45 18.18 0.56
C GLY A 81 -1.99 18.12 0.60
N VAL A 82 -2.66 19.21 0.99
CA VAL A 82 -4.14 19.28 1.03
C VAL A 82 -4.76 19.20 -0.37
N VAL A 83 -4.14 19.82 -1.37
CA VAL A 83 -4.63 19.81 -2.76
C VAL A 83 -4.60 18.39 -3.32
N PHE A 84 -3.52 17.65 -3.03
CA PHE A 84 -3.31 16.27 -3.48
C PHE A 84 -3.80 15.19 -2.50
N ALA A 85 -4.36 15.59 -1.35
CA ALA A 85 -4.83 14.64 -0.34
C ALA A 85 -6.13 13.92 -0.74
N ASN A 86 -6.86 14.44 -1.73
CA ASN A 86 -8.14 13.86 -2.11
C ASN A 86 -7.97 12.48 -2.79
N ARG A 87 -8.92 11.59 -2.55
CA ARG A 87 -8.99 10.25 -3.16
C ARG A 87 -10.12 10.23 -4.20
N PRO A 88 -9.94 9.59 -5.36
CA PRO A 88 -10.96 9.50 -6.37
C PRO A 88 -11.95 8.45 -5.89
N LYS A 89 -13.15 8.48 -6.45
CA LYS A 89 -14.07 7.39 -6.22
C LYS A 89 -13.48 6.15 -6.87
N SER A 90 -13.27 5.11 -6.07
CA SER A 90 -12.74 3.84 -6.57
C SER A 90 -13.72 3.18 -7.52
N PHE A 91 -13.17 2.48 -8.52
CA PHE A 91 -13.91 1.70 -9.50
C PHE A 91 -14.66 0.51 -8.88
N SER A 92 -14.26 0.06 -7.67
CA SER A 92 -14.88 -1.09 -7.01
C SER A 92 -15.34 -0.75 -5.59
N LYS A 93 -16.66 -0.73 -5.42
CA LYS A 93 -17.32 -0.65 -4.11
C LYS A 93 -17.00 -1.87 -3.24
N ASN A 94 -16.72 -3.02 -3.86
CA ASN A 94 -16.32 -4.24 -3.14
C ASN A 94 -14.96 -4.12 -2.45
N ILE A 95 -14.03 -3.29 -2.99
CA ILE A 95 -12.72 -3.02 -2.35
C ILE A 95 -12.82 -1.90 -1.32
N THR A 96 -13.54 -0.85 -1.67
CA THR A 96 -13.47 0.42 -0.94
C THR A 96 -14.61 0.64 0.03
N GLY A 97 -15.60 -0.25 0.01
CA GLY A 97 -16.87 -0.09 0.72
C GLY A 97 -17.54 1.23 0.34
N ASP A 98 -18.14 1.88 1.33
CA ASP A 98 -18.70 3.24 1.19
C ASP A 98 -17.62 4.34 1.32
N GLN A 99 -16.33 4.01 1.15
CA GLN A 99 -15.19 4.95 1.31
C GLN A 99 -15.15 5.61 2.71
N LEU A 100 -15.61 4.89 3.73
CA LEU A 100 -15.57 5.30 5.15
C LEU A 100 -14.32 4.74 5.85
N ASN A 101 -13.16 4.84 5.19
CA ASN A 101 -11.88 4.37 5.74
C ASN A 101 -10.75 5.35 5.42
N ILE A 102 -9.64 5.26 6.14
CA ILE A 102 -8.51 6.21 6.02
C ILE A 102 -7.85 6.15 4.63
N SER A 103 -7.89 4.99 3.96
CA SER A 103 -7.20 4.76 2.69
C SER A 103 -7.93 5.37 1.49
N PHE A 104 -9.25 5.29 1.47
CA PHE A 104 -10.10 5.63 0.33
C PHE A 104 -11.07 6.79 0.57
N SER A 105 -11.25 7.23 1.82
CA SER A 105 -12.11 8.39 2.11
C SER A 105 -11.53 9.67 1.48
N PRO A 106 -12.36 10.53 0.86
CA PRO A 106 -11.92 11.84 0.41
C PRO A 106 -11.41 12.67 1.59
N TYR A 107 -10.48 13.57 1.32
CA TYR A 107 -9.95 14.43 2.36
C TYR A 107 -11.07 15.35 2.89
N GLY A 108 -11.34 15.29 4.19
CA GLY A 108 -12.47 15.98 4.81
C GLY A 108 -12.65 15.60 6.28
N ALA A 109 -13.79 15.97 6.86
CA ALA A 109 -14.08 15.73 8.28
C ALA A 109 -13.97 14.25 8.66
N THR A 110 -14.60 13.36 7.89
CA THR A 110 -14.55 11.90 8.11
C THR A 110 -13.12 11.37 8.14
N TRP A 111 -12.32 11.68 7.12
CA TRP A 111 -10.92 11.26 7.06
C TRP A 111 -10.11 11.78 8.25
N ARG A 112 -10.28 13.07 8.61
CA ARG A 112 -9.58 13.70 9.74
C ARG A 112 -9.91 13.02 11.07
N VAL A 113 -11.18 12.71 11.31
CA VAL A 113 -11.61 12.00 12.53
C VAL A 113 -11.02 10.59 12.57
N LEU A 114 -11.15 9.81 11.49
CA LEU A 114 -10.59 8.45 11.43
C LEU A 114 -9.07 8.45 11.64
N ARG A 115 -8.35 9.36 10.97
CA ARG A 115 -6.89 9.49 11.09
C ARG A 115 -6.47 9.97 12.48
N GLY A 116 -7.22 10.90 13.08
CA GLY A 116 -7.00 11.39 14.44
C GLY A 116 -7.18 10.27 15.47
N ASN A 117 -8.26 9.49 15.36
CA ASN A 117 -8.52 8.34 16.21
C ASN A 117 -7.41 7.30 16.10
N LEU A 118 -7.01 6.92 14.89
CA LEU A 118 -5.92 5.96 14.68
C LEU A 118 -4.59 6.44 15.31
N THR A 119 -4.27 7.72 15.10
CA THR A 119 -3.00 8.31 15.60
C THR A 119 -3.00 8.43 17.12
N SER A 120 -4.11 8.81 17.73
CA SER A 120 -4.22 8.99 19.19
C SER A 120 -4.34 7.68 19.97
N THR A 121 -4.94 6.64 19.39
CA THR A 121 -5.21 5.38 20.09
C THR A 121 -4.15 4.32 19.86
N MET A 122 -3.82 4.03 18.60
CA MET A 122 -2.98 2.90 18.22
C MET A 122 -1.54 3.32 17.93
N LEU A 123 -1.36 4.40 17.16
CA LEU A 123 -0.04 4.85 16.72
C LEU A 123 0.60 5.88 17.67
N HIS A 124 -0.06 6.20 18.78
CA HIS A 124 0.48 7.15 19.74
C HIS A 124 1.75 6.57 20.37
N PRO A 125 2.86 7.32 20.51
CA PRO A 125 4.14 6.78 20.97
C PRO A 125 4.07 6.01 22.30
N THR A 126 3.23 6.45 23.25
CA THR A 126 3.06 5.75 24.53
C THR A 126 2.35 4.40 24.35
N ARG A 127 1.32 4.35 23.50
CA ARG A 127 0.57 3.12 23.18
C ARG A 127 1.43 2.17 22.35
N PHE A 128 2.15 2.70 21.37
CA PHE A 128 3.10 1.91 20.59
C PHE A 128 4.19 1.27 21.46
N LYS A 129 4.72 2.00 22.46
CA LYS A 129 5.65 1.45 23.45
C LYS A 129 5.04 0.35 24.31
N SER A 130 3.74 0.43 24.63
CA SER A 130 3.06 -0.61 25.42
C SER A 130 3.04 -1.98 24.73
N PHE A 131 3.07 -2.02 23.39
CA PHE A 131 3.16 -3.25 22.61
C PHE A 131 4.57 -3.88 22.58
N CYS A 132 5.54 -3.35 23.32
CA CYS A 132 6.92 -3.85 23.33
C CYS A 132 6.99 -5.35 23.63
N ARG A 133 6.21 -5.82 24.63
CA ARG A 133 6.15 -7.24 25.00
C ARG A 133 5.63 -8.11 23.86
N THR A 134 4.54 -7.71 23.22
CA THR A 134 3.96 -8.41 22.07
C THR A 134 4.93 -8.47 20.90
N ARG A 135 5.58 -7.35 20.56
CA ARG A 135 6.59 -7.33 19.48
C ARG A 135 7.73 -8.29 19.76
N LYS A 136 8.23 -8.34 21.00
CA LYS A 136 9.29 -9.28 21.40
C LYS A 136 8.83 -10.73 21.28
N ARG A 137 7.59 -11.03 21.69
CA ARG A 137 7.00 -12.36 21.53
C ARG A 137 6.91 -12.75 20.05
N VAL A 138 6.28 -11.92 19.22
CA VAL A 138 6.12 -12.17 17.78
C VAL A 138 7.47 -12.34 17.09
N LEU A 139 8.49 -11.57 17.48
CA LEU A 139 9.86 -11.73 16.96
C LEU A 139 10.46 -13.08 17.36
N ASN A 140 10.32 -13.50 18.61
CA ASN A 140 10.80 -14.80 19.05
C ASN A 140 10.08 -15.94 18.32
N ASP A 141 8.76 -15.83 18.14
CA ASP A 141 7.95 -16.81 17.40
C ASP A 141 8.39 -16.90 15.93
N LEU A 142 8.68 -15.75 15.30
CA LEU A 142 9.23 -15.67 13.95
C LEU A 142 10.58 -16.39 13.85
N LEU A 143 11.51 -16.10 14.76
CA LEU A 143 12.84 -16.72 14.79
C LEU A 143 12.77 -18.22 15.04
N HIS A 144 11.89 -18.66 15.95
CA HIS A 144 11.69 -20.08 16.23
C HIS A 144 11.20 -20.83 14.99
N ARG A 145 10.19 -20.30 14.29
CA ARG A 145 9.66 -20.93 13.06
C ARG A 145 10.71 -20.98 11.95
N LEU A 146 11.45 -19.89 11.75
CA LEU A 146 12.52 -19.85 10.75
C LEU A 146 13.62 -20.88 11.03
N LYS A 147 14.00 -21.06 12.31
CA LYS A 147 15.00 -22.08 12.70
C LYS A 147 14.49 -23.50 12.48
N ALA A 148 13.27 -23.79 12.92
CA ALA A 148 12.66 -25.10 12.74
C ALA A 148 12.57 -25.49 11.26
N ASP A 149 12.17 -24.56 10.40
CA ASP A 149 12.08 -24.82 8.96
C ASP A 149 13.47 -24.95 8.31
N ALA A 150 14.46 -24.17 8.77
CA ALA A 150 15.84 -24.30 8.30
C ALA A 150 16.47 -25.66 8.68
N GLU A 151 16.20 -26.16 9.88
CA GLU A 151 16.67 -27.48 10.35
C GLU A 151 16.03 -28.64 9.57
N SER A 152 14.85 -28.43 9.00
CA SER A 152 14.15 -29.43 8.18
C SER A 152 14.74 -29.64 6.77
N ASN A 153 15.84 -28.95 6.40
CA ASN A 153 16.46 -28.96 5.06
C ASN A 153 15.52 -28.58 3.91
N LEU A 154 14.41 -27.91 4.21
CA LEU A 154 13.47 -27.40 3.22
C LEU A 154 13.86 -25.96 2.83
N SER A 155 13.57 -25.59 1.57
CA SER A 155 13.70 -24.21 1.12
C SER A 155 12.75 -23.31 1.91
N VAL A 156 13.28 -22.33 2.64
CA VAL A 156 12.51 -21.46 3.53
C VAL A 156 12.01 -20.23 2.78
N ILE A 157 10.67 -20.07 2.69
CA ILE A 157 10.05 -18.87 2.11
C ILE A 157 9.88 -17.81 3.21
N VAL A 158 10.93 -17.00 3.42
CA VAL A 158 10.99 -15.96 4.46
C VAL A 158 9.78 -15.00 4.43
N LYS A 159 9.27 -14.69 3.22
CA LYS A 159 8.14 -13.78 3.02
C LYS A 159 6.89 -14.21 3.78
N ASP A 160 6.62 -15.51 3.86
CA ASP A 160 5.40 -16.02 4.49
C ASP A 160 5.51 -15.96 6.02
N HIS A 161 6.70 -16.25 6.57
CA HIS A 161 6.96 -16.08 8.00
C HIS A 161 6.82 -14.62 8.45
N ILE A 162 7.40 -13.68 7.69
CA ILE A 162 7.29 -12.25 7.99
C ILE A 162 5.84 -11.80 7.89
N ARG A 163 5.10 -12.22 6.84
CA ARG A 163 3.68 -11.87 6.68
C ARG A 163 2.86 -12.33 7.88
N ASN A 164 3.03 -13.60 8.28
CA ASN A 164 2.33 -14.15 9.43
C ASN A 164 2.69 -13.42 10.73
N ALA A 165 3.96 -13.10 10.96
CA ALA A 165 4.40 -12.35 12.14
C ALA A 165 3.77 -10.95 12.17
N MET A 166 3.82 -10.22 11.05
CA MET A 166 3.20 -8.89 10.93
C MET A 166 1.69 -8.94 11.13
N PHE A 167 1.03 -9.94 10.56
CA PHE A 167 -0.42 -10.11 10.71
C PHE A 167 -0.80 -10.39 12.16
N SER A 168 -0.12 -11.33 12.83
CA SER A 168 -0.33 -11.63 14.25
C SER A 168 -0.15 -10.39 15.13
N LEU A 169 0.91 -9.60 14.88
CA LEU A 169 1.16 -8.35 15.60
C LEU A 169 0.05 -7.32 15.37
N LEU A 170 -0.35 -7.10 14.12
CA LEU A 170 -1.39 -6.11 13.76
C LEU A 170 -2.75 -6.49 14.35
N VAL A 171 -3.12 -7.76 14.30
CA VAL A 171 -4.36 -8.26 14.90
C VAL A 171 -4.37 -8.05 16.41
N PHE A 172 -3.27 -8.37 17.09
CA PHE A 172 -3.15 -8.09 18.53
C PHE A 172 -3.25 -6.59 18.81
N MET A 173 -2.59 -5.74 18.02
CA MET A 173 -2.66 -4.29 18.21
C MET A 173 -4.09 -3.76 17.98
N CYS A 174 -4.84 -4.32 17.04
CA CYS A 174 -6.21 -3.90 16.74
C CYS A 174 -7.25 -4.39 17.75
N PHE A 175 -7.17 -5.65 18.18
CA PHE A 175 -8.23 -6.31 18.95
C PHE A 175 -7.82 -6.65 20.39
N GLY A 176 -6.53 -6.60 20.72
CA GLY A 176 -6.00 -6.99 22.03
C GLY A 176 -5.99 -8.50 22.28
N GLU A 177 -6.42 -9.31 21.32
CA GLU A 177 -6.51 -10.76 21.43
C GLU A 177 -5.38 -11.45 20.67
N GLU A 178 -4.87 -12.52 21.25
CA GLU A 178 -3.96 -13.42 20.56
C GLU A 178 -4.77 -14.33 19.65
N VAL A 179 -4.43 -14.35 18.36
CA VAL A 179 -5.16 -15.14 17.37
C VAL A 179 -4.35 -16.36 16.99
N ASP A 180 -5.01 -17.51 17.07
CA ASP A 180 -4.43 -18.80 16.70
C ASP A 180 -3.96 -18.80 15.24
N ASN A 181 -2.89 -19.57 14.97
CA ASN A 181 -2.35 -19.71 13.62
C ASN A 181 -3.41 -20.16 12.59
N GLU A 182 -4.40 -20.96 13.00
CA GLU A 182 -5.48 -21.42 12.12
C GLU A 182 -6.37 -20.25 11.67
N LYS A 183 -6.80 -19.42 12.62
CA LYS A 183 -7.58 -18.21 12.34
C LYS A 183 -6.79 -17.22 11.50
N ILE A 184 -5.48 -17.08 11.72
CA ILE A 184 -4.61 -16.25 10.87
C ILE A 184 -4.61 -16.76 9.43
N LYS A 185 -4.45 -18.07 9.22
CA LYS A 185 -4.49 -18.69 7.88
C LYS A 185 -5.86 -18.52 7.21
N ASP A 186 -6.94 -18.62 7.97
CA ASP A 186 -8.29 -18.40 7.44
C ASP A 186 -8.50 -16.96 6.99
N ILE A 187 -8.08 -15.98 7.79
CA ILE A 187 -8.16 -14.57 7.39
C ILE A 187 -7.27 -14.29 6.18
N GLU A 188 -6.05 -14.84 6.14
CA GLU A 188 -5.16 -14.72 4.99
C GLU A 188 -5.81 -15.32 3.72
N ARG A 189 -6.45 -16.50 3.84
CA ARG A 189 -7.17 -17.14 2.74
C ARG A 189 -8.29 -16.24 2.21
N VAL A 190 -9.12 -15.68 3.10
CA VAL A 190 -10.21 -14.77 2.72
C VAL A 190 -9.65 -13.51 2.05
N GLN A 191 -8.62 -12.89 2.62
CA GLN A 191 -7.96 -11.72 2.02
C GLN A 191 -7.37 -12.03 0.64
N ARG A 192 -6.73 -13.19 0.47
CA ARG A 192 -6.19 -13.63 -0.82
C ARG A 192 -7.31 -13.86 -1.84
N CYS A 193 -8.41 -14.50 -1.44
CA CYS A 193 -9.58 -14.70 -2.30
C CYS A 193 -10.19 -13.37 -2.74
N LEU A 194 -10.32 -12.40 -1.82
CA LEU A 194 -10.76 -11.05 -2.16
C LEU A 194 -9.81 -10.40 -3.17
N MET A 195 -8.49 -10.44 -2.91
CA MET A 195 -7.49 -9.87 -3.82
C MET A 195 -7.48 -10.50 -5.22
N LEU A 196 -7.65 -11.82 -5.32
CA LEU A 196 -7.68 -12.53 -6.60
C LEU A 196 -9.03 -12.38 -7.34
N GLY A 197 -10.14 -12.25 -6.61
CA GLY A 197 -11.45 -11.96 -7.18
C GLY A 197 -11.54 -10.58 -7.85
N LEU A 198 -10.60 -9.68 -7.54
CA LEU A 198 -10.52 -8.34 -8.12
C LEU A 198 -9.94 -8.29 -9.53
N GLY A 199 -9.22 -9.33 -9.96
CA GLY A 199 -8.71 -9.44 -11.32
C GLY A 199 -9.69 -10.02 -12.33
N ARG A 200 -10.93 -10.36 -11.93
CA ARG A 200 -11.94 -11.01 -12.77
C ARG A 200 -13.03 -10.06 -13.29
N PHE A 201 -12.84 -8.74 -13.17
CA PHE A 201 -13.74 -7.71 -13.69
C PHE A 201 -12.97 -6.68 -14.52
#